data_AF-A0AAW2JNT0-F1
#
_entry.id   AF-A0AAW2JNT0-F1
#
_cell.length_a   1.000
_cell.length_b   1.000
_cell.length_c   1.000
_cell.angle_alpha   90.00
_cell.angle_beta   90.00
_cell.angle_gamma   90.00
#
_symmetry.space_group_name_H-M   'P 1'
#
loop_
_entity.id
_entity.type
_entity.pdbx_description
1 polymer ?
#
loop_
_entity_poly.entity_id
_entity_poly.type
_entity_poly.pdbx_seq_one_letter_code
_entity_poly.pdbx_strand_id
1 'polypeptide(L)'
;MISYESQGSISYKVASSEAHVLEKMPNCTYCGAVKFEYESPTFCCDNGKVKLVHVEVPDKLYELFTSKSKEAMAFRKNIRLFNCIFSFTSLGVKLAKELASSRQGVYTFRAQGMVYHDLPGVAR
;
A
#
# COMPACT_ATOMS: atom_id res chain seq x y z
N MET A 1 -7.42 15.24 18.21
CA MET A 1 -7.06 16.07 17.03
C MET A 1 -5.57 16.33 17.09
N ILE A 2 -4.77 15.58 16.34
CA ILE A 2 -3.34 15.85 16.17
C ILE A 2 -3.18 16.26 14.72
N SER A 3 -3.01 17.55 14.50
CA SER A 3 -2.69 18.14 13.21
C SER A 3 -1.25 17.73 12.86
N TYR A 4 -1.09 16.95 11.79
CA TYR A 4 0.24 16.64 11.25
C TYR A 4 0.45 17.51 10.00
N GLU A 5 1.15 18.63 10.17
CA GLU A 5 1.67 19.38 9.04
C GLU A 5 2.92 18.65 8.52
N SER A 6 2.73 17.84 7.48
CA SER A 6 3.85 17.28 6.72
C SER A 6 4.41 18.33 5.78
N GLN A 7 5.13 19.33 6.30
CA GLN A 7 6.02 20.16 5.50
C GLN A 7 7.34 19.41 5.27
N GLY A 8 7.28 18.46 4.34
CA GLY A 8 8.44 17.68 3.92
C GLY A 8 8.21 17.18 2.50
N SER A 9 8.38 18.05 1.52
CA SER A 9 8.44 17.64 0.12
C SER A 9 9.73 16.85 -0.09
N ILE A 10 9.65 15.53 0.02
CA ILE A 10 10.73 14.65 -0.43
C ILE A 10 10.75 14.73 -1.95
N SER A 11 11.61 15.59 -2.52
CA SER A 11 11.87 15.59 -3.95
C SER A 11 12.84 14.46 -4.26
N TYR A 12 12.29 13.35 -4.72
CA TYR A 12 13.09 12.37 -5.44
C TYR A 12 13.50 13.00 -6.78
N LYS A 13 14.78 13.32 -6.94
CA LYS A 13 15.33 13.59 -8.27
C LYS A 13 15.32 12.27 -9.03
N VAL A 14 14.32 12.06 -9.88
CA VAL A 14 14.32 10.96 -10.84
C VAL A 14 15.56 11.17 -11.72
N ALA A 15 16.53 10.28 -11.61
CA ALA A 15 17.83 10.40 -12.29
C ALA A 15 17.75 10.22 -13.81
N SER A 16 16.57 9.87 -14.34
CA SER A 16 16.30 9.71 -15.76
C SER A 16 15.08 10.56 -16.12
N SER A 17 15.21 11.39 -17.17
CA SER A 17 14.09 12.11 -17.79
C SER A 17 13.19 11.20 -18.63
N GLU A 18 13.60 9.95 -18.88
CA GLU A 18 12.89 9.02 -19.75
C GLU A 18 12.50 7.76 -18.96
N ALA A 19 11.19 7.49 -18.91
CA ALA A 19 10.67 6.24 -18.37
C ALA A 19 10.95 5.13 -19.39
N HIS A 20 11.67 4.08 -18.98
CA HIS A 20 11.80 2.88 -19.80
C HIS A 20 10.43 2.21 -19.93
N VAL A 21 9.94 2.08 -21.16
CA VAL A 21 8.65 1.46 -21.47
C VAL A 21 8.91 0.02 -21.91
N LEU A 22 8.36 -0.93 -21.15
CA LEU A 22 8.42 -2.35 -21.48
C LEU A 22 7.55 -2.66 -22.70
N GLU A 23 7.95 -3.67 -23.48
CA GLU A 23 7.11 -4.16 -24.56
C GLU A 23 5.80 -4.76 -24.02
N LYS A 24 4.72 -4.65 -24.81
CA LYS A 24 3.43 -5.25 -24.46
C LYS A 24 3.47 -6.74 -24.72
N MET A 25 3.31 -7.53 -23.67
CA MET A 25 3.14 -8.97 -23.78
C MET A 25 1.67 -9.35 -23.96
N PRO A 26 1.38 -10.43 -24.70
CA PRO A 26 0.03 -10.98 -24.72
C PRO A 26 -0.37 -11.48 -23.33
N ASN A 27 -1.66 -11.33 -23.01
CA ASN A 27 -2.22 -11.85 -21.78
C ASN A 27 -2.07 -13.38 -21.73
N CYS A 28 -1.99 -13.94 -20.52
CA CYS A 28 -1.95 -15.38 -20.33
C CYS A 28 -3.19 -16.05 -20.94
N THR A 29 -3.00 -17.10 -21.75
CA THR A 29 -4.09 -17.85 -22.40
C THR A 29 -4.92 -18.68 -21.43
N TYR A 30 -4.38 -19.03 -20.25
CA TYR A 30 -5.08 -19.84 -19.25
C TYR A 30 -5.90 -19.01 -18.27
N CYS A 31 -5.34 -17.91 -17.74
CA CYS A 31 -5.97 -17.11 -16.69
C CYS A 31 -6.26 -15.65 -17.06
N GLY A 32 -5.87 -15.20 -18.26
CA GLY A 32 -6.10 -13.83 -18.71
C GLY A 32 -5.22 -12.76 -18.03
N ALA A 33 -4.27 -13.16 -17.18
CA ALA A 33 -3.36 -12.22 -16.51
C ALA A 33 -2.55 -11.39 -17.50
N VAL A 34 -2.41 -10.09 -17.22
CA VAL A 34 -1.51 -9.20 -17.96
C VAL A 34 -0.07 -9.58 -17.64
N LYS A 35 0.76 -9.69 -18.66
CA LYS A 35 2.16 -10.11 -18.52
C LYS A 35 3.15 -8.97 -18.76
N PHE A 36 4.32 -9.07 -18.14
CA PHE A 36 5.47 -8.20 -18.43
C PHE A 36 6.53 -8.91 -19.29
N GLU A 37 7.31 -8.14 -20.06
CA GLU A 37 8.29 -8.63 -21.07
C GLU A 37 9.26 -9.70 -20.52
N TYR A 38 9.71 -9.57 -19.28
CA TYR A 38 10.67 -10.47 -18.64
C TYR A 38 10.06 -11.36 -17.56
N GLU A 39 8.73 -11.48 -17.55
CA GLU A 39 8.03 -12.28 -16.57
C GLU A 39 8.06 -13.77 -16.94
N SER A 40 8.34 -14.62 -15.95
CA SER A 40 8.43 -16.06 -16.21
C SER A 40 7.08 -16.64 -16.65
N PRO A 41 7.05 -17.70 -17.49
CA PRO A 41 5.80 -18.33 -17.91
C PRO A 41 4.94 -18.86 -16.75
N THR A 42 5.55 -19.15 -15.61
CA THR A 42 4.89 -19.72 -14.42
C THR A 42 4.36 -18.67 -13.46
N PHE A 43 4.68 -17.38 -13.63
CA PHE A 43 4.41 -16.34 -12.63
C PHE A 43 2.93 -16.15 -12.30
N CYS A 44 2.03 -16.27 -13.29
CA CYS A 44 0.61 -15.98 -13.10
C CYS A 44 -0.23 -17.17 -12.63
N CYS A 45 -0.10 -18.34 -13.27
CA CYS A 45 -0.94 -19.52 -13.02
C CYS A 45 -0.16 -20.83 -13.12
N ASP A 46 1.16 -20.77 -12.91
CA ASP A 46 2.08 -21.90 -13.10
C ASP A 46 1.87 -22.60 -14.46
N ASN A 47 1.81 -21.79 -15.53
CA ASN A 47 1.58 -22.25 -16.90
C ASN A 47 0.30 -23.12 -17.06
N GLY A 48 -0.79 -22.71 -16.41
CA GLY A 48 -2.11 -23.35 -16.49
C GLY A 48 -2.36 -24.44 -15.45
N LYS A 49 -1.39 -24.75 -14.59
CA LYS A 49 -1.57 -25.75 -13.50
C LYS A 49 -2.40 -25.22 -12.34
N VAL A 50 -2.37 -23.91 -12.10
CA VAL A 50 -3.17 -23.26 -11.05
C VAL A 50 -4.41 -22.63 -11.67
N LYS A 51 -5.59 -23.11 -11.27
CA LYS A 51 -6.86 -22.48 -11.61
C LYS A 51 -7.16 -21.38 -10.60
N LEU A 52 -7.05 -20.13 -11.03
CA LEU A 52 -7.43 -18.99 -10.20
C LEU A 52 -8.95 -18.96 -10.04
N VAL A 53 -9.41 -18.82 -8.80
CA VAL A 53 -10.83 -18.66 -8.48
C VAL A 53 -11.23 -17.22 -8.76
N HIS A 54 -12.36 -17.01 -9.42
CA HIS A 54 -12.94 -15.68 -9.54
C HIS A 54 -13.46 -15.25 -8.17
N VAL A 55 -12.87 -14.21 -7.60
CA VAL A 55 -13.35 -13.61 -6.37
C VAL A 55 -14.26 -12.44 -6.74
N GLU A 56 -15.53 -12.54 -6.40
CA GLU A 56 -16.45 -11.41 -6.55
C GLU A 56 -16.04 -10.27 -5.61
N VAL A 57 -15.79 -9.11 -6.19
CA VAL A 57 -15.46 -7.90 -5.42
C VAL A 57 -16.76 -7.25 -4.97
N PRO A 58 -16.96 -6.96 -3.67
CA PRO A 58 -18.15 -6.27 -3.22
C PRO A 58 -18.35 -4.92 -3.93
N ASP A 59 -19.58 -4.62 -4.35
CA ASP A 59 -19.91 -3.42 -5.15
C ASP A 59 -19.38 -2.13 -4.53
N LYS A 60 -19.51 -1.99 -3.20
CA LYS A 60 -19.05 -0.80 -2.51
C LYS A 60 -17.53 -0.63 -2.59
N LEU A 61 -16.80 -1.74 -2.50
CA LEU A 61 -15.36 -1.72 -2.65
C LEU A 61 -14.99 -1.34 -4.09
N TYR A 62 -15.65 -1.94 -5.08
CA TYR A 62 -15.45 -1.59 -6.49
C TYR A 62 -15.69 -0.09 -6.75
N GLU A 63 -16.76 0.48 -6.20
CA GLU A 63 -17.08 1.90 -6.31
C GLU A 63 -15.98 2.77 -5.69
N LEU A 64 -15.48 2.42 -4.50
CA LEU A 64 -14.41 3.17 -3.83
C LEU A 64 -13.11 3.21 -4.65
N PHE A 65 -12.81 2.17 -5.44
CA PHE A 65 -11.62 2.11 -6.28
C PHE A 65 -11.79 2.77 -7.66
N THR A 66 -13.00 2.81 -8.21
CA THR A 66 -13.22 3.22 -9.61
C THR A 66 -13.95 4.55 -9.76
N SER A 67 -14.81 4.92 -8.81
CA SER A 67 -15.66 6.11 -8.91
C SER A 67 -14.86 7.43 -8.79
N LYS A 68 -15.45 8.49 -9.34
CA LYS A 68 -14.97 9.88 -9.23
C LYS A 68 -15.66 10.66 -8.11
N SER A 69 -16.44 9.99 -7.25
CA SER A 69 -17.05 10.63 -6.08
C SER A 69 -15.98 11.18 -5.13
N LYS A 70 -16.34 12.21 -4.33
CA LYS A 70 -15.43 12.78 -3.32
C LYS A 70 -14.95 11.72 -2.34
N GLU A 71 -15.83 10.81 -1.96
CA GLU A 71 -15.55 9.68 -1.06
C GLU A 71 -14.54 8.70 -1.68
N ALA A 72 -14.74 8.27 -2.94
CA ALA A 72 -13.82 7.37 -3.62
C ALA A 72 -12.44 7.99 -3.83
N MET A 73 -12.37 9.29 -4.13
CA MET A 73 -11.10 10.02 -4.21
C MET A 73 -10.40 10.11 -2.85
N ALA A 74 -11.15 10.43 -1.79
CA ALA A 74 -10.61 10.46 -0.42
C ALA A 74 -10.15 9.08 0.05
N PHE A 75 -10.90 8.03 -0.27
CA PHE A 75 -10.52 6.64 0.00
C PHE A 75 -9.20 6.28 -0.67
N ARG A 76 -9.08 6.47 -1.99
CA ARG A 76 -7.84 6.18 -2.72
C ARG A 76 -6.65 7.00 -2.24
N LYS A 77 -6.88 8.28 -1.90
CA LYS A 77 -5.84 9.14 -1.31
C LYS A 77 -5.31 8.61 0.03
N ASN A 78 -6.18 8.00 0.84
CA ASN A 78 -5.86 7.52 2.18
C ASN A 78 -5.79 5.99 2.29
N ILE A 79 -5.76 5.27 1.17
CA ILE A 79 -5.86 3.80 1.16
C ILE A 79 -4.76 3.11 1.95
N ARG A 80 -3.54 3.69 1.95
CA ARG A 80 -2.43 3.19 2.76
C ARG A 80 -2.73 3.27 4.25
N LEU A 81 -3.34 4.36 4.70
CA LEU A 81 -3.75 4.53 6.10
C LEU A 81 -4.80 3.49 6.48
N PHE A 82 -5.83 3.31 5.65
CA PHE A 82 -6.85 2.29 5.89
C PHE A 82 -6.25 0.89 5.94
N ASN A 83 -5.41 0.52 4.97
CA ASN A 83 -4.73 -0.78 4.97
C ASN A 83 -3.83 -0.94 6.19
N CYS A 84 -3.14 0.10 6.65
CA CYS A 84 -2.37 0.06 7.88
C CYS A 84 -3.25 -0.21 9.11
N ILE A 85 -4.40 0.46 9.23
CA ILE A 85 -5.34 0.25 10.33
C ILE A 85 -5.91 -1.18 10.29
N PHE A 86 -6.36 -1.64 9.11
CA PHE A 86 -6.92 -2.99 8.93
C PHE A 86 -5.89 -4.12 9.08
N SER A 87 -4.64 -3.88 8.70
CA SER A 87 -3.51 -4.78 8.97
C SER A 87 -3.01 -4.70 10.41
N PHE A 88 -3.72 -4.01 11.30
CA PHE A 88 -3.37 -3.81 12.71
C PHE A 88 -2.00 -3.15 12.93
N THR A 89 -1.52 -2.35 11.99
CA THR A 89 -0.21 -1.68 12.07
C THR A 89 -0.29 -0.29 12.71
N SER A 90 -1.07 -0.11 13.77
CA SER A 90 -0.93 1.07 14.65
C SER A 90 -0.11 0.68 15.86
N LEU A 91 1.20 0.93 15.80
CA LEU A 91 2.08 0.72 16.94
C LEU A 91 2.12 2.00 17.79
N GLY A 92 1.38 2.01 18.90
CA GLY A 92 1.39 3.10 19.88
C GLY A 92 2.68 3.13 20.68
N VAL A 93 3.77 3.66 20.11
CA VAL A 93 5.07 3.74 20.79
C VAL A 93 5.38 5.15 21.28
N LYS A 94 5.89 5.25 22.51
CA LYS A 94 6.51 6.48 23.01
C LYS A 94 7.87 6.67 22.32
N LEU A 95 7.93 7.60 21.38
CA LEU A 95 9.15 7.90 20.64
C LEU A 95 10.15 8.65 21.54
N ALA A 96 11.33 8.06 21.73
CA ALA A 96 12.47 8.79 22.26
C ALA A 96 13.00 9.74 21.18
N LYS A 97 12.87 11.05 21.40
CA LYS A 97 13.22 12.11 20.41
C LYS A 97 14.68 12.03 19.93
N GLU A 98 15.57 11.52 20.77
CA GLU A 98 17.00 11.30 20.45
C GLU A 98 17.21 10.23 19.36
N LEU A 99 16.39 9.17 19.35
CA LEU A 99 16.50 8.05 18.40
C LEU A 99 15.62 8.26 17.17
N ALA A 100 14.45 8.85 17.36
CA ALA A 100 13.48 9.13 16.30
C ALA A 100 13.76 10.46 15.55
N SER A 101 15.03 10.78 15.34
CA SER A 101 15.47 11.96 14.60
C SER A 101 16.00 11.54 13.23
N SER A 102 15.47 12.10 12.15
CA SER A 102 15.98 11.89 10.78
C SER A 102 17.27 12.67 10.50
N ARG A 103 17.89 13.27 11.52
CA ARG A 103 19.01 14.20 11.36
C ARG A 103 20.36 13.49 11.22
N GLN A 104 20.50 12.28 11.76
CA GLN A 104 21.73 11.48 11.67
C GLN A 104 21.40 9.98 11.59
N GLY A 105 21.55 9.38 10.41
CA GLY A 105 21.43 7.93 10.20
C GLY A 105 20.03 7.42 9.82
N VAL A 106 19.88 6.09 9.79
CA VAL A 106 18.61 5.43 9.48
C VAL A 106 17.62 5.65 10.62
N TYR A 107 16.43 6.16 10.30
CA TYR A 107 15.36 6.39 11.26
C TYR A 107 15.07 5.11 12.06
N THR A 108 15.39 5.13 13.35
CA THR A 108 15.25 3.98 14.24
C THR A 108 14.45 4.41 15.46
N PHE A 109 13.31 3.76 15.71
CA PHE A 109 12.59 3.91 16.98
C PHE A 109 12.67 2.60 17.75
N ARG A 110 12.77 2.70 19.07
CA ARG A 110 12.83 1.54 19.97
C ARG A 110 11.49 1.40 20.68
N ALA A 111 10.83 0.27 20.47
CA ALA A 111 9.67 -0.16 21.27
C ALA A 111 10.16 -1.08 22.39
N GLN A 112 9.69 -0.87 23.63
CA GLN A 112 10.03 -1.72 24.78
C GLN A 112 8.74 -2.09 25.51
N GLY A 113 8.53 -3.40 25.72
CA GLY A 113 7.28 -3.97 26.25
C GLY A 113 6.55 -4.85 25.23
N MET A 114 5.36 -5.33 25.58
CA MET A 114 4.49 -6.09 24.66
C MET A 114 3.69 -5.13 23.77
N VAL A 115 3.51 -5.49 22.51
CA VAL A 115 2.65 -4.76 21.57
C VAL A 115 1.19 -5.06 21.90
N TYR A 116 0.41 -4.02 22.17
CA TYR A 116 -1.04 -4.12 22.39
C TYR A 116 -1.81 -3.19 21.45
N HIS A 117 -3.06 -3.54 21.17
CA HIS A 117 -3.97 -2.69 20.41
C HIS A 117 -4.61 -1.66 21.36
N ASP A 118 -4.49 -0.38 21.03
CA ASP A 118 -5.28 0.67 21.65
C ASP A 118 -6.44 0.99 20.70
N LEU A 119 -7.61 0.40 20.98
CA LEU A 119 -8.83 0.71 20.24
C LEU A 119 -9.49 1.89 20.97
N PRO A 120 -9.63 3.07 20.33
CA PRO A 120 -10.42 4.14 20.91
C PRO A 120 -11.84 3.60 21.11
N GLY A 121 -12.34 3.71 22.35
CA GLY A 121 -13.66 3.25 22.70
C GLY A 121 -14.68 3.84 21.75
N VAL A 122 -15.34 2.98 20.97
CA VAL A 122 -16.53 3.35 20.21
C VAL A 122 -17.61 3.58 21.27
N ALA A 123 -17.68 4.81 21.77
CA ALA A 123 -18.73 5.22 22.71
C ALA A 123 -20.09 4.94 22.06
N ARG A 124 -20.95 4.26 22.82
CA ARG A 124 -22.37 4.04 22.50
C ARG A 124 -23.12 5.37 22.47
#